data_AF-A0A2H5NA55-F1
#
_entry.id   AF-A0A2H5NA55-F1
#
_cell.length_a   1.000
_cell.length_b   1.000
_cell.length_c   1.000
_cell.angle_alpha   90.00
_cell.angle_beta   90.00
_cell.angle_gamma   90.00
#
_symmetry.space_group_name_H-M   'P 1'
#
loop_
_entity.id
_entity.type
_entity.pdbx_description
1 polymer ?
#
loop_
_entity_poly.entity_id
_entity_poly.type
_entity_poly.pdbx_seq_one_letter_code
_entity_poly.pdbx_strand_id
1 'polypeptide(L)'
;WLLGYPVVYLFDKEHIADAIYNLSTQSLRIFKILVTRNGPFSKESMPEELMSFSVPYELSMEGSNEPWAEMFLAKMQSKWAKCKPTWRTLQMEGRKRAPQSPLDHKGMNGL
;
A
#
# COMPACT_ATOMS: atom_id res chain seq x y z
N TRP A 1 -7.37 8.86 -10.73
CA TRP A 1 -5.98 9.20 -11.15
C TRP A 1 -5.26 9.89 -10.00
N LEU A 2 -4.42 9.15 -9.27
CA LEU A 2 -3.48 9.78 -8.33
C LEU A 2 -2.27 10.23 -9.17
N LEU A 3 -2.04 11.54 -9.24
CA LEU A 3 -0.92 12.15 -9.99
C LEU A 3 -0.85 11.90 -11.51
N GLY A 4 -1.97 11.63 -12.17
CA GLY A 4 -1.96 11.34 -13.61
C GLY A 4 -1.54 9.91 -13.95
N TYR A 5 -1.45 9.02 -12.97
CA TYR A 5 -1.29 7.58 -13.18
C TYR A 5 -2.60 6.81 -12.92
N PRO A 6 -2.87 5.75 -13.70
CA PRO A 6 -4.02 4.88 -13.47
C PRO A 6 -3.76 4.05 -12.22
N VAL A 7 -4.58 4.28 -11.19
CA VAL A 7 -4.65 3.39 -10.02
C VAL A 7 -5.61 2.27 -10.41
N VAL A 8 -5.16 1.02 -10.34
CA VAL A 8 -5.99 -0.12 -10.77
C VAL A 8 -6.90 -0.56 -9.63
N TYR A 9 -6.41 -0.54 -8.39
CA TYR A 9 -7.19 -0.90 -7.22
C TYR A 9 -6.87 0.03 -6.04
N LEU A 10 -7.93 0.52 -5.39
CA LEU A 10 -7.89 1.16 -4.09
C LEU A 10 -8.57 0.21 -3.11
N PHE A 11 -7.87 -0.18 -2.05
CA PHE A 11 -8.40 -1.11 -1.07
C PHE A 11 -8.73 -0.35 0.22
N ASP A 12 -9.97 -0.49 0.68
CA ASP A 12 -10.35 -0.09 2.03
C ASP A 12 -9.81 -1.11 3.04
N LYS A 13 -9.61 -0.66 4.28
CA LYS A 13 -9.05 -1.42 5.41
C LYS A 13 -9.81 -2.72 5.67
N GLU A 14 -11.12 -2.75 5.41
CA GLU A 14 -11.97 -3.92 5.61
C GLU A 14 -11.81 -5.02 4.55
N HIS A 15 -11.31 -4.69 3.35
CA HIS A 15 -11.31 -5.61 2.20
C HIS A 15 -9.91 -6.01 1.70
N ILE A 16 -8.86 -5.55 2.38
CA ILE A 16 -7.47 -5.95 2.07
C ILE A 16 -7.23 -7.44 2.27
N ALA A 17 -7.90 -8.04 3.26
CA ALA A 17 -7.83 -9.47 3.52
C ALA A 17 -8.55 -10.31 2.44
N ASP A 18 -9.39 -9.70 1.60
CA ASP A 18 -10.04 -10.41 0.49
C ASP A 18 -9.28 -10.19 -0.84
N ALA A 19 -8.58 -9.06 -0.96
CA ALA A 19 -7.65 -8.77 -2.04
C ALA A 19 -6.31 -9.51 -1.87
N ILE A 20 -6.34 -10.81 -1.53
CA ILE A 20 -5.12 -11.60 -1.26
C ILE A 20 -4.49 -12.17 -2.54
N TYR A 21 -5.26 -12.34 -3.60
CA TYR A 21 -4.83 -13.11 -4.77
C TYR A 21 -4.35 -12.22 -5.92
N ASN A 22 -3.08 -12.37 -6.30
CA ASN A 22 -2.57 -11.82 -7.55
C ASN A 22 -2.81 -12.83 -8.69
N LEU A 23 -3.91 -12.64 -9.42
CA LEU A 23 -4.29 -13.46 -10.57
C LEU A 23 -3.58 -13.07 -11.87
N SER A 24 -2.74 -12.02 -11.85
CA SER A 24 -1.92 -11.61 -12.98
C SER A 24 -0.74 -12.56 -13.16
N THR A 25 -0.27 -12.73 -14.41
CA THR A 25 1.01 -13.38 -14.71
C THR A 25 2.21 -12.51 -14.36
N GLN A 26 1.99 -11.22 -14.05
CA GLN A 26 3.02 -10.26 -13.66
C GLN A 26 3.00 -10.01 -12.15
N SER A 27 4.15 -9.60 -11.62
CA SER A 27 4.23 -9.20 -10.20
C SER A 27 3.42 -7.93 -9.96
N LEU A 28 2.65 -7.91 -8.89
CA LEU A 28 1.92 -6.71 -8.46
C LEU A 28 2.72 -6.01 -7.36
N ARG A 29 2.68 -4.68 -7.32
CA ARG A 29 3.18 -3.91 -6.18
C ARG A 29 2.04 -3.22 -5.48
N ILE A 30 1.97 -3.42 -4.17
CA ILE A 30 0.99 -2.78 -3.30
C ILE A 30 1.70 -1.74 -2.47
N PHE A 31 1.25 -0.50 -2.62
CA PHE A 31 1.70 0.63 -1.84
C PHE A 31 0.73 0.84 -0.68
N LYS A 32 1.28 1.04 0.51
CA LYS A 32 0.53 1.33 1.73
C LYS A 32 0.93 2.70 2.26
N ILE A 33 -0.04 3.51 2.65
CA ILE A 33 0.19 4.75 3.39
C ILE A 33 -0.11 4.48 4.85
N LEU A 34 0.92 4.62 5.67
CA LEU A 34 0.85 4.41 7.11
C LEU A 34 0.90 5.77 7.82
N VAL A 35 0.05 5.93 8.82
CA VAL A 35 -0.03 7.16 9.63
C VAL A 35 -0.06 6.83 11.11
N THR A 36 0.40 7.74 11.95
CA THR A 36 0.24 7.64 13.41
C THR A 36 -0.50 8.88 13.90
N ARG A 37 -1.50 8.72 14.77
CA ARG A 37 -2.24 9.84 15.37
C ARG A 37 -1.51 10.43 16.57
N ASN A 38 -1.77 11.70 16.85
CA ASN A 38 -1.42 12.30 18.13
C ASN A 38 -2.48 11.91 19.17
N GLY A 39 -2.06 11.24 20.23
CA GLY A 39 -2.94 10.80 21.33
C GLY A 39 -2.13 10.31 22.53
N PRO A 40 -2.77 10.06 23.68
CA PRO A 40 -2.09 9.50 24.84
C PRO A 40 -1.45 8.16 24.46
N PHE A 41 -0.19 7.97 24.85
CA PHE A 41 0.58 6.76 24.59
C PHE A 41 -0.01 5.58 25.36
N SER A 42 -1.07 4.94 24.84
CA SER A 42 -1.29 3.53 25.09
C SER A 42 -0.30 2.73 24.22
N LYS A 43 -0.09 1.45 24.52
CA LYS A 43 0.83 0.53 23.82
C LYS A 43 0.52 0.31 22.32
N GLU A 44 -0.34 1.14 21.73
CA GLU A 44 -0.88 1.08 20.37
C GLU A 44 -0.54 2.33 19.54
N SER A 45 0.56 3.04 19.82
CA SER A 45 1.10 4.03 18.87
C SER A 45 1.75 3.38 17.64
N MET A 46 1.20 2.25 17.18
CA MET A 46 1.62 1.57 15.97
C MET A 46 1.10 2.36 14.75
N PRO A 47 1.86 2.43 13.66
CA PRO A 47 1.37 3.02 12.42
C PRO A 47 0.08 2.30 11.97
N GLU A 48 -0.99 3.04 11.79
CA GLU A 48 -2.23 2.54 11.20
C GLU A 48 -2.21 2.73 9.70
N GLU A 49 -2.82 1.80 8.98
CA GLU A 49 -2.98 1.90 7.54
C GLU A 49 -4.10 2.88 7.20
N LEU A 50 -3.75 3.95 6.47
CA LEU A 50 -4.69 4.95 5.97
C LEU A 50 -5.30 4.53 4.63
N MET A 51 -4.49 3.96 3.75
CA MET A 51 -4.92 3.46 2.45
C MET A 51 -3.88 2.50 1.86
N SER A 52 -4.36 1.60 1.01
CA SER A 52 -3.52 0.80 0.12
C SER A 52 -3.97 0.93 -1.32
N PHE A 53 -3.02 0.91 -2.25
CA PHE A 53 -3.30 0.93 -3.67
C PHE A 53 -2.27 0.14 -4.47
N SER A 54 -2.64 -0.22 -5.69
CA SER A 54 -1.72 -0.77 -6.69
C SER A 54 -1.70 0.06 -7.95
N VAL A 55 -0.58 -0.01 -8.64
CA VAL A 55 -0.38 0.55 -9.98
C VAL A 55 0.01 -0.58 -10.95
N PRO A 56 -0.22 -0.43 -12.25
CA PRO A 56 0.18 -1.41 -13.25
C PRO A 56 1.67 -1.75 -13.14
N TYR A 57 2.03 -3.00 -13.42
CA TYR A 57 3.40 -3.49 -13.30
C TYR A 57 4.38 -2.68 -14.15
N GLU A 58 3.96 -2.32 -15.37
CA GLU A 58 4.72 -1.52 -16.33
C GLU A 58 5.06 -0.12 -15.81
N LEU A 59 4.30 0.35 -14.80
CA LEU A 59 4.46 1.65 -14.18
C LEU A 59 5.13 1.59 -12.81
N SER A 60 5.35 0.39 -12.24
CA SER A 60 6.09 0.27 -10.98
C SER A 60 7.03 -0.93 -10.88
N MET A 61 8.17 -0.76 -11.52
CA MET A 61 9.25 -1.73 -11.53
C MET A 61 10.13 -1.61 -10.29
N GLU A 62 10.53 -0.38 -9.93
CA GLU A 62 11.49 -0.12 -8.84
C GLU A 62 10.81 0.20 -7.49
N GLY A 63 9.52 0.55 -7.50
CA GLY A 63 8.72 0.74 -6.29
C GLY A 63 8.80 2.15 -5.72
N SER A 64 9.03 2.29 -4.41
CA SER A 64 8.96 3.59 -3.72
C SER A 64 10.03 4.60 -4.12
N ASN A 65 11.05 4.17 -4.86
CA ASN A 65 12.15 5.01 -5.34
C ASN A 65 11.85 5.62 -6.72
N GLU A 66 10.69 5.33 -7.31
CA GLU A 66 10.33 5.85 -8.62
C GLU A 66 9.90 7.32 -8.50
N PRO A 67 10.20 8.18 -9.50
CA PRO A 67 9.89 9.61 -9.43
C PRO A 67 8.42 9.93 -9.15
N TRP A 68 7.50 9.11 -9.68
CA TRP A 68 6.07 9.28 -9.42
C TRP A 68 5.71 8.97 -7.96
N ALA A 69 6.37 7.98 -7.35
CA ALA A 69 6.14 7.53 -5.99
C ALA A 69 6.70 8.55 -4.99
N GLU A 70 7.87 9.11 -5.27
CA GLU A 70 8.45 10.21 -4.49
C GLU A 70 7.57 11.46 -4.57
N MET A 71 7.12 11.84 -5.77
CA MET A 71 6.22 12.98 -5.95
C MET A 71 4.87 12.75 -5.22
N PHE A 72 4.38 11.51 -5.20
CA PHE A 72 3.19 11.13 -4.45
C PHE A 72 3.38 11.34 -2.95
N LEU A 73 4.45 10.78 -2.42
CA LEU A 73 4.78 10.90 -1.01
C LEU A 73 4.99 12.36 -0.62
N ALA A 74 5.71 13.15 -1.41
CA ALA A 74 5.93 14.58 -1.17
C ALA A 74 4.61 15.36 -1.14
N LYS A 75 3.67 15.06 -2.05
CA LYS A 75 2.33 15.67 -2.04
C LYS A 75 1.54 15.29 -0.80
N MET A 76 1.60 14.02 -0.38
CA MET A 76 0.94 13.55 0.84
C MET A 76 1.55 14.17 2.09
N GLN A 77 2.88 14.29 2.16
CA GLN A 77 3.60 14.97 3.24
C GLN A 77 3.24 16.46 3.31
N SER A 78 3.09 17.14 2.18
CA SER A 78 2.62 18.54 2.12
C SER A 78 1.22 18.71 2.70
N LYS A 79 0.30 17.77 2.42
CA LYS A 79 -1.04 17.75 3.03
C LYS A 79 -0.96 17.43 4.53
N TRP A 80 -0.20 16.40 4.90
CA TRP A 80 0.04 16.01 6.29
C TRP A 80 0.61 17.17 7.13
N ALA A 81 1.52 17.97 6.57
CA ALA A 81 2.12 19.12 7.24
C ALA A 81 1.06 20.16 7.69
N LYS A 82 -0.07 20.26 6.99
CA LYS A 82 -1.21 21.11 7.35
C LYS A 82 -2.10 20.49 8.44
N CYS A 83 -1.94 19.21 8.71
CA CYS A 83 -2.75 18.42 9.65
C CYS A 83 -1.92 17.84 10.82
N LYS A 84 -0.76 18.43 11.11
CA LYS A 84 0.14 18.05 12.22
C LYS A 84 -0.52 17.97 13.60
N PRO A 85 -1.58 18.74 13.95
CA PRO A 85 -2.26 18.57 15.23
C PRO A 85 -2.90 17.19 15.39
N THR A 86 -3.34 16.57 14.29
CA THR A 86 -4.03 15.27 14.30
C THR A 86 -3.07 14.11 14.05
N TRP A 87 -2.09 14.29 13.17
CA TRP A 87 -1.23 13.22 12.67
C TRP A 87 0.25 13.47 13.00
N ARG A 88 0.91 12.47 13.60
CA ARG A 88 2.32 12.51 14.02
C ARG A 88 3.29 12.14 12.90
N THR A 89 2.99 11.09 12.14
CA THR A 89 3.86 10.57 11.09
C THR A 89 3.02 10.19 9.88
N LEU A 90 3.65 10.24 8.70
CA LEU A 90 3.12 9.70 7.45
C LEU A 90 4.26 9.02 6.71
N GLN A 91 4.07 7.76 6.34
CA GLN A 91 5.06 6.94 5.63
C GLN A 91 4.39 6.17 4.50
N MET A 92 5.18 5.78 3.51
CA MET A 92 4.73 4.93 2.42
C MET A 92 5.62 3.68 2.35
N GLU A 93 5.00 2.51 2.31
CA GLU A 93 5.67 1.24 2.09
C GLU A 93 5.24 0.64 0.75
N GLY A 94 6.18 0.09 -0.02
CA GLY A 94 5.88 -0.67 -1.24
C GLY A 94 6.22 -2.14 -1.06
N ARG A 95 5.23 -3.04 -1.12
CA ARG A 95 5.43 -4.49 -1.06
C ARG A 95 5.18 -5.12 -2.43
N LYS A 96 6.12 -5.93 -2.90
CA LYS A 96 5.97 -6.73 -4.11
C LYS A 96 5.23 -8.03 -3.78
N ARG A 97 4.25 -8.39 -4.61
CA ARG A 97 3.57 -9.69 -4.61
C ARG A 97 3.84 -10.40 -5.93
N ALA A 98 4.35 -11.62 -5.83
CA ALA A 98 4.49 -12.49 -6.99
C ALA A 98 3.10 -12.92 -7.51
N PRO A 99 2.99 -13.30 -8.79
CA PRO A 99 1.86 -14.11 -9.28
C PRO A 99 1.65 -15.32 -8.38
N GLN A 100 0.39 -15.68 -8.12
CA GLN A 100 0.10 -16.91 -7.39
C GLN A 100 -0.09 -18.06 -8.38
N SER A 101 0.62 -19.18 -8.19
CA SER A 101 0.46 -20.33 -9.07
C SER A 101 -0.81 -21.11 -8.69
N PRO A 102 -1.64 -21.55 -9.65
CA PRO A 102 -2.77 -22.43 -9.37
C PRO A 102 -2.38 -23.75 -8.66
N LEU A 103 -1.10 -24.13 -8.69
CA LEU A 103 -0.58 -25.35 -8.07
C LEU A 103 -0.27 -25.21 -6.56
N ASP A 104 -0.16 -23.99 -6.04
CA ASP A 104 0.16 -23.76 -4.62
C ASP A 104 -0.99 -24.20 -3.68
N HIS A 105 -2.19 -24.40 -4.22
CA HIS A 105 -3.37 -24.81 -3.45
C HIS A 105 -3.53 -26.34 -3.33
N LYS A 106 -2.74 -27.15 -4.06
CA LYS A 106 -2.88 -28.62 -4.04
C LYS A 106 -2.05 -29.31 -2.94
N GLY A 107 -1.28 -28.55 -2.16
CA GLY A 107 -0.41 -29.07 -1.09
C GLY A 107 -1.00 -29.04 0.33
N MET A 108 -2.18 -28.46 0.57
CA MET A 108 -2.74 -28.30 1.94
C MET A 108 -4.05 -29.04 2.19
N ASN A 109 -4.51 -29.89 1.26
CA ASN A 109 -5.65 -30.81 1.47
C ASN A 109 -5.22 -32.27 1.21
N GLY A 110 -4.09 -32.68 1.79
CA GLY A 110 -3.55 -34.02 1.61
C GLY A 110 -2.68 -34.44 2.78
N LEU A 111 -3.30 -34.69 3.94
CA LEU A 111 -3.01 -35.75 4.90
C LEU A 111 -4.07 -35.72 6.01
#